data_AF-A0A6A5UQ47-F1
#
_entry.id   AF-A0A6A5UQ47-F1
#
_cell.length_a   1.000
_cell.length_b   1.000
_cell.length_c   1.000
_cell.angle_alpha   90.00
_cell.angle_beta   90.00
_cell.angle_gamma   90.00
#
_symmetry.space_group_name_H-M   'P 1'
#
loop_
_entity.id
_entity.type
_entity.pdbx_description
1 polymer ?
#
loop_
_entity_poly.entity_id
_entity_poly.type
_entity_poly.pdbx_seq_one_letter_code
_entity_poly.pdbx_strand_id
1 'polypeptide(L)'
;MPERRPAGTTRPRGSYSRLICLGCRERRIRCELPSEAEIPGPGELRTVETPCYRCKKLGIPCVVRQTILGRPRHEDSTGTADLQSTKNGDIVSRIIVELPLRTVARTRPIAVQNGVQDSNTLSNKGTKLRCSHNVTFRQGDALLIHKPQSAETILIIRALDTLHQEKVEKEWFRHLPAYVGHTQALDLSIKAVVAACAYAQGIPKLTSGDCYQALALALNAVKAKFRSHSQSGEVSDDMLASVGLLAHFEGALRKHGIPMRAHVEGLGAILAARSDTYPVSPLAREIFDFHACDSAIMACIQGTPSPFEGMPRGYYGKQRIAYDENDTDRSQIKAIGSELFVRIPRLVGLVRSLRLQPFPPTQLFLDALELSKFLLMLHDARAEERLLQNVKVRPSENPDATLPLGQSLHFASVEDFEALAYYWQNRLLLLRLDQRLQEMCNSSDVQGDYAAERCVPLRFRSSFGPQTNETFRLVNNILMSADFVDTLPLRKHDRLFAHAMVVVWGVVLDMPMVLDHFQDREETCTLAEQLVRRVNVALKAKPDLTIEDIDVAADIFVGGQPRGRFVELYGL
;
A
#
# COMPACT_ATOMS: atom_id res chain seq x y z
N MET A 1 5.94 17.00 -66.43
CA MET A 1 5.95 18.42 -66.00
C MET A 1 4.70 18.64 -65.15
N PRO A 2 4.83 18.83 -63.82
CA PRO A 2 3.71 18.85 -62.89
C PRO A 2 3.07 20.25 -62.82
N GLU A 3 1.74 20.27 -62.80
CA GLU A 3 0.96 21.48 -62.51
C GLU A 3 1.25 22.00 -61.10
N ARG A 4 1.64 23.27 -61.04
CA ARG A 4 1.95 24.00 -59.81
C ARG A 4 0.67 24.20 -59.00
N ARG A 5 0.56 23.51 -57.86
CA ARG A 5 -0.44 23.83 -56.83
C ARG A 5 -0.16 25.22 -56.25
N PRO A 6 -1.18 26.06 -56.08
CA PRO A 6 -0.98 27.42 -55.58
C PRO A 6 -0.42 27.41 -54.16
N ALA A 7 0.56 28.29 -53.96
CA ALA A 7 1.25 28.53 -52.72
C ALA A 7 0.28 29.02 -51.64
N GLY A 8 0.34 28.38 -50.48
CA GLY A 8 0.26 29.07 -49.20
C GLY A 8 -1.01 29.88 -48.92
N THR A 9 -2.20 29.29 -49.04
CA THR A 9 -3.27 29.70 -48.13
C THR A 9 -2.89 29.21 -46.75
N THR A 10 -2.23 30.05 -45.96
CA THR A 10 -2.15 29.88 -44.51
C THR A 10 -3.58 29.78 -44.01
N ARG A 11 -4.07 28.54 -43.80
CA ARG A 11 -5.30 28.31 -43.05
C ARG A 11 -5.17 29.13 -41.77
N PRO A 12 -6.17 29.96 -41.41
CA PRO A 12 -6.10 30.72 -40.17
C PRO A 12 -5.72 29.74 -39.06
N ARG A 13 -4.65 30.03 -38.32
CA ARG A 13 -4.28 29.22 -37.16
C ARG A 13 -5.45 29.36 -36.21
N GLY A 14 -6.35 28.37 -36.24
CA GLY A 14 -7.52 28.35 -35.38
C GLY A 14 -7.07 28.56 -33.93
N SER A 15 -7.93 29.19 -33.13
CA SER A 15 -7.76 29.35 -31.68
C SER A 15 -7.35 28.06 -30.96
N TYR A 16 -7.57 26.90 -31.61
CA TYR A 16 -7.26 25.54 -31.22
C TYR A 16 -5.79 25.10 -31.29
N SER A 17 -4.85 25.92 -31.78
CA SER A 17 -3.42 25.56 -31.79
C SER A 17 -2.79 25.37 -30.39
N ARG A 18 -3.53 25.68 -29.32
CA ARG A 18 -3.12 25.57 -27.90
C ARG A 18 -3.94 24.56 -27.08
N LEU A 19 -4.72 23.70 -27.74
CA LEU A 19 -5.60 22.72 -27.10
C LEU A 19 -5.16 21.29 -27.44
N ILE A 20 -4.93 20.46 -26.43
CA ILE A 20 -4.60 19.04 -26.57
C ILE A 20 -5.47 18.23 -25.60
N CYS A 21 -6.13 17.18 -26.08
CA CYS A 21 -6.85 16.27 -25.19
C CYS A 21 -5.88 15.36 -24.42
N LEU A 22 -6.26 14.91 -23.23
CA LEU A 22 -5.43 14.08 -22.36
C LEU A 22 -5.02 12.77 -23.06
N GLY A 23 -5.94 12.14 -23.80
CA GLY A 23 -5.63 10.92 -24.57
C GLY A 23 -4.61 11.14 -25.68
N CYS A 24 -4.65 12.28 -26.39
CA CYS A 24 -3.62 12.63 -27.38
C CYS A 24 -2.30 13.06 -26.72
N ARG A 25 -2.37 13.73 -25.56
CA ARG A 25 -1.19 14.21 -24.80
C ARG A 25 -0.38 13.06 -24.23
N GLU A 26 -1.03 12.11 -23.58
CA GLU A 26 -0.40 10.92 -23.01
C GLU A 26 0.32 10.11 -24.09
N ARG A 27 -0.29 10.00 -25.27
CA ARG A 27 0.26 9.31 -26.42
C ARG A 27 1.24 10.15 -27.24
N ARG A 28 1.50 11.41 -26.84
CA ARG A 28 2.36 12.40 -27.53
C ARG A 28 2.05 12.57 -29.02
N ILE A 29 0.77 12.52 -29.39
CA ILE A 29 0.29 12.66 -30.78
C ILE A 29 -0.51 13.96 -30.97
N ARG A 30 -0.61 14.41 -32.22
CA ARG A 30 -1.38 15.61 -32.58
C ARG A 30 -2.87 15.39 -32.34
N CYS A 31 -3.51 16.35 -31.68
CA CYS A 31 -4.95 16.36 -31.42
C CYS A 31 -5.71 17.09 -32.53
N GLU A 32 -6.80 16.50 -33.02
CA GLU A 32 -7.64 17.05 -34.10
C GLU A 32 -9.05 17.31 -33.55
N LEU A 33 -9.19 18.44 -32.84
CA LEU A 33 -10.46 18.86 -32.24
C LEU A 33 -11.39 19.50 -33.28
N PRO A 34 -12.72 19.25 -33.19
CA PRO A 34 -13.71 19.92 -34.03
C PRO A 34 -13.68 21.45 -33.84
N SER A 35 -13.97 22.20 -34.90
CA SER A 35 -13.90 23.67 -34.89
C SER A 35 -14.99 24.36 -34.05
N GLU A 36 -16.00 23.61 -33.59
CA GLU A 36 -17.15 24.07 -32.80
C GLU A 36 -17.07 23.62 -31.33
N ALA A 37 -15.97 22.99 -30.90
CA ALA A 37 -15.83 22.50 -29.54
C ALA A 37 -15.70 23.65 -28.53
N GLU A 38 -16.61 23.72 -27.55
CA GLU A 38 -16.50 24.64 -26.42
C GLU A 38 -15.18 24.45 -25.69
N ILE A 39 -14.44 25.54 -25.51
CA ILE A 39 -13.10 25.53 -24.93
C ILE A 39 -13.24 25.65 -23.40
N PRO A 40 -12.82 24.64 -22.61
CA PRO A 40 -12.78 24.75 -21.15
C PRO A 40 -11.81 25.86 -20.71
N GLY A 41 -12.10 26.50 -19.57
CA GLY A 41 -11.23 27.51 -19.00
C GLY A 41 -9.84 26.96 -18.62
N PRO A 42 -8.85 27.84 -18.40
CA PRO A 42 -7.50 27.42 -18.03
C PRO A 42 -7.49 26.63 -16.71
N GLY A 43 -7.04 25.37 -16.77
CA GLY A 43 -7.01 24.47 -15.61
C GLY A 43 -8.24 23.57 -15.47
N GLU A 44 -9.28 23.80 -16.25
CA GLU A 44 -10.51 23.02 -16.28
C GLU A 44 -10.35 21.84 -17.27
N LEU A 45 -10.86 20.67 -16.88
CA LEU A 45 -10.90 19.47 -17.73
C LEU A 45 -12.35 19.27 -18.17
N ARG A 46 -12.62 19.28 -19.48
CA ARG A 46 -13.95 18.97 -20.01
C ARG A 46 -13.90 17.88 -21.05
N THR A 47 -14.91 17.02 -21.06
CA THR A 47 -15.22 16.20 -22.23
C THR A 47 -15.87 17.09 -23.27
N VAL A 48 -15.36 17.06 -24.50
CA VAL A 48 -16.04 17.71 -25.62
C VAL A 48 -17.23 16.87 -26.05
N GLU A 49 -18.37 17.50 -26.32
CA GLU A 49 -19.58 16.83 -26.83
C GLU A 49 -19.27 16.02 -28.10
N THR A 50 -18.36 16.55 -28.93
CA THR A 50 -17.78 15.83 -30.05
C THR A 50 -16.32 15.48 -29.78
N PRO A 51 -15.97 14.19 -29.58
CA PRO A 51 -14.59 13.78 -29.35
C PRO A 51 -13.71 14.16 -30.54
N CYS A 52 -12.43 14.45 -30.26
CA CYS A 52 -11.46 14.68 -31.33
C CYS A 52 -11.46 13.47 -32.29
N TYR A 53 -11.17 13.71 -33.57
CA TYR A 53 -11.30 12.68 -34.61
C TYR A 53 -10.57 11.38 -34.25
N ARG A 54 -9.45 11.50 -33.52
CA ARG A 54 -8.64 10.36 -33.06
C ARG A 54 -9.25 9.62 -31.88
N CYS A 55 -9.70 10.32 -30.84
CA CYS A 55 -10.39 9.71 -29.71
C CYS A 55 -11.69 9.03 -30.17
N LYS A 56 -12.40 9.64 -31.14
CA LYS A 56 -13.58 9.07 -31.79
C LYS A 56 -13.26 7.74 -32.48
N LYS A 57 -12.18 7.69 -33.29
CA LYS A 57 -11.76 6.45 -33.98
C LYS A 57 -11.32 5.35 -33.01
N LEU A 58 -10.79 5.74 -31.85
CA LEU A 58 -10.28 4.82 -30.82
C LEU A 58 -11.35 4.43 -29.79
N GLY A 59 -12.56 5.01 -29.86
CA GLY A 59 -13.63 4.72 -28.90
C GLY A 59 -13.32 5.16 -27.45
N ILE A 60 -12.40 6.11 -27.25
CA ILE A 60 -11.96 6.55 -25.92
C ILE A 60 -12.50 7.96 -25.60
N PRO A 61 -12.78 8.26 -24.32
CA PRO A 61 -13.26 9.57 -23.91
C PRO A 61 -12.23 10.67 -24.21
N CYS A 62 -12.69 11.74 -24.86
CA CYS A 62 -11.85 12.87 -25.27
C CYS A 62 -11.96 14.00 -24.25
N VAL A 63 -11.03 14.05 -23.29
CA VAL A 63 -10.97 15.12 -22.28
C VAL A 63 -10.00 16.20 -22.72
N VAL A 64 -10.47 17.41 -22.98
CA VAL A 64 -9.66 18.55 -23.43
C VAL A 64 -9.23 19.39 -22.24
N ARG A 65 -7.96 19.82 -22.27
CA ARG A 65 -7.40 20.80 -21.33
C ARG A 65 -6.85 21.98 -22.11
N GLN A 66 -7.14 23.22 -21.68
CA GLN A 66 -6.44 24.39 -22.20
C GLN A 66 -5.02 24.44 -21.62
N THR A 67 -4.01 24.24 -22.46
CA THR A 67 -2.63 24.52 -22.09
C THR A 67 -2.36 26.00 -22.28
N ILE A 68 -2.04 26.72 -21.20
CA ILE A 68 -1.65 28.13 -21.25
C ILE A 68 -0.25 28.20 -21.88
N LEU A 69 -0.18 28.37 -23.19
CA LEU A 69 0.97 29.01 -23.82
C LEU A 69 0.58 30.45 -24.14
N GLY A 70 0.85 31.38 -23.20
CA GLY A 70 0.67 32.84 -23.37
C GLY A 70 -0.40 33.50 -22.48
N ARG A 71 -0.25 34.82 -22.23
CA ARG A 71 -1.01 35.64 -21.25
C ARG A 71 -2.54 35.74 -21.52
N PRO A 72 -3.41 35.79 -20.48
CA PRO A 72 -4.87 35.83 -20.62
C PRO A 72 -5.46 37.26 -20.70
N ARG A 73 -6.68 37.38 -21.26
CA ARG A 73 -7.56 38.58 -21.32
C ARG A 73 -8.97 38.24 -20.75
N HIS A 74 -9.74 39.28 -20.40
CA HIS A 74 -10.90 39.32 -19.48
C HIS A 74 -12.32 39.30 -20.18
N GLU A 75 -13.34 38.87 -19.40
CA GLU A 75 -14.84 39.05 -19.51
C GLU A 75 -15.61 38.23 -20.58
N ASP A 76 -16.88 37.75 -20.47
CA ASP A 76 -18.07 38.01 -19.60
C ASP A 76 -19.05 36.78 -19.57
N SER A 77 -20.04 36.81 -18.65
CA SER A 77 -20.99 35.73 -18.23
C SER A 77 -22.38 35.64 -18.93
N THR A 78 -23.05 34.46 -18.94
CA THR A 78 -24.51 34.21 -18.65
C THR A 78 -24.94 32.73 -18.92
N GLY A 79 -25.63 32.03 -17.99
CA GLY A 79 -27.04 31.60 -18.16
C GLY A 79 -27.36 30.19 -17.58
N THR A 80 -28.58 29.99 -17.05
CA THR A 80 -29.07 28.92 -16.11
C THR A 80 -30.10 27.92 -16.68
N ALA A 81 -30.32 26.79 -15.97
CA ALA A 81 -31.54 25.91 -15.83
C ALA A 81 -31.36 24.44 -16.29
N ASP A 82 -32.09 23.39 -15.89
CA ASP A 82 -32.70 22.90 -14.62
C ASP A 82 -32.98 21.37 -14.79
N LEU A 83 -33.17 20.62 -13.70
CA LEU A 83 -33.19 19.13 -13.61
C LEU A 83 -34.40 18.36 -14.19
N GLN A 84 -34.23 17.03 -14.46
CA GLN A 84 -35.17 15.97 -14.02
C GLN A 84 -34.61 14.51 -14.07
N SER A 85 -35.13 13.65 -13.16
CA SER A 85 -34.56 12.35 -12.72
C SER A 85 -35.30 11.10 -13.23
N THR A 86 -34.70 9.91 -13.13
CA THR A 86 -35.44 8.62 -13.06
C THR A 86 -34.78 7.60 -12.13
N LYS A 87 -35.63 6.91 -11.35
CA LYS A 87 -35.33 6.07 -10.18
C LYS A 87 -35.03 4.62 -10.55
N ASN A 88 -33.97 4.07 -9.93
CA ASN A 88 -33.83 2.68 -9.44
C ASN A 88 -32.42 2.41 -8.84
N GLY A 89 -31.51 3.39 -8.84
CA GLY A 89 -30.23 3.36 -8.10
C GLY A 89 -30.30 3.93 -6.66
N ASP A 90 -31.50 4.05 -6.08
CA ASP A 90 -31.81 5.01 -5.00
C ASP A 90 -31.17 4.65 -3.64
N ILE A 91 -30.82 3.39 -3.35
CA ILE A 91 -30.27 3.03 -2.04
C ILE A 91 -28.77 3.37 -1.94
N VAL A 92 -27.98 2.98 -2.94
CA VAL A 92 -26.53 3.29 -2.96
C VAL A 92 -26.30 4.76 -3.29
N SER A 93 -27.13 5.36 -4.13
CA SER A 93 -27.07 6.81 -4.33
C SER A 93 -27.42 7.56 -3.05
N ARG A 94 -28.39 7.14 -2.22
CA ARG A 94 -28.64 7.78 -0.92
C ARG A 94 -27.51 7.64 0.10
N ILE A 95 -26.87 6.45 0.18
CA ILE A 95 -25.71 6.21 1.07
C ILE A 95 -24.58 7.22 0.78
N ILE A 96 -24.46 7.71 -0.45
CA ILE A 96 -23.35 8.57 -0.86
C ILE A 96 -23.82 10.02 -1.12
N VAL A 97 -25.05 10.29 -1.57
CA VAL A 97 -25.59 11.64 -1.89
C VAL A 97 -25.83 12.51 -0.64
N GLU A 98 -26.01 11.94 0.55
CA GLU A 98 -26.16 12.71 1.80
C GLU A 98 -24.85 12.97 2.57
N LEU A 99 -23.67 12.77 1.97
CA LEU A 99 -22.43 13.34 2.52
C LEU A 99 -22.41 14.86 2.26
N PRO A 100 -22.44 15.72 3.28
CA PRO A 100 -22.37 17.16 3.06
C PRO A 100 -20.99 17.52 2.50
N LEU A 101 -20.96 18.04 1.27
CA LEU A 101 -19.88 18.93 0.85
C LEU A 101 -19.86 20.07 1.87
N ARG A 102 -18.72 20.31 2.53
CA ARG A 102 -18.58 21.29 3.59
C ARG A 102 -19.18 22.65 3.20
N THR A 103 -20.33 22.98 3.76
CA THR A 103 -20.76 24.35 4.00
C THR A 103 -20.82 24.54 5.51
N VAL A 104 -19.84 25.28 6.04
CA VAL A 104 -19.85 25.73 7.44
C VAL A 104 -21.02 26.72 7.59
N ALA A 105 -22.16 26.23 8.04
CA ALA A 105 -23.23 27.09 8.52
C ALA A 105 -22.89 27.53 9.96
N ARG A 106 -22.56 28.81 10.11
CA ARG A 106 -22.50 29.50 11.41
C ARG A 106 -23.92 29.57 11.98
N THR A 107 -24.22 28.74 12.96
CA THR A 107 -25.37 28.96 13.85
C THR A 107 -24.97 29.97 14.93
N ARG A 108 -25.53 31.19 14.84
CA ARG A 108 -25.59 32.13 15.97
C ARG A 108 -26.59 31.58 17.00
N PRO A 109 -26.26 31.50 18.29
CA PRO A 109 -27.29 31.31 19.32
C PRO A 109 -27.98 32.64 19.60
N ILE A 110 -29.31 32.64 19.49
CA ILE A 110 -30.18 33.69 20.01
C ILE A 110 -30.20 33.54 21.53
N ALA A 111 -29.94 34.64 22.22
CA ALA A 111 -30.03 34.76 23.67
C ALA A 111 -31.50 34.74 24.12
N VAL A 112 -31.82 33.95 25.14
CA VAL A 112 -32.82 34.29 26.16
C VAL A 112 -32.31 33.80 27.52
N GLN A 113 -32.32 34.72 28.48
CA GLN A 113 -31.90 34.59 29.87
C GLN A 113 -32.95 33.87 30.72
N ASN A 114 -32.48 33.25 31.81
CA ASN A 114 -32.99 33.24 33.20
C ASN A 114 -32.58 31.90 33.83
N GLY A 115 -31.52 31.84 34.66
CA GLY A 115 -31.57 32.04 36.12
C GLY A 115 -31.64 30.63 36.77
N VAL A 116 -30.80 30.18 37.69
CA VAL A 116 -30.20 30.76 38.90
C VAL A 116 -29.21 29.70 39.46
N GLN A 117 -28.02 30.12 39.91
CA GLN A 117 -27.15 29.60 41.02
C GLN A 117 -26.86 28.09 41.14
N ASP A 118 -25.66 27.57 41.43
CA ASP A 118 -24.53 28.08 42.21
C ASP A 118 -23.25 27.22 42.02
N SER A 119 -22.09 27.89 42.09
CA SER A 119 -20.84 27.48 42.76
C SER A 119 -20.04 26.24 42.30
N ASN A 120 -18.94 26.44 41.55
CA ASN A 120 -17.62 26.61 42.17
C ASN A 120 -16.50 26.89 41.15
N THR A 121 -15.73 27.92 41.49
CA THR A 121 -14.65 28.56 40.75
C THR A 121 -13.31 27.98 41.17
N LEU A 122 -12.43 27.65 40.23
CA LEU A 122 -11.00 28.03 40.32
C LEU A 122 -10.35 28.02 38.94
N SER A 123 -9.64 29.12 38.72
CA SER A 123 -9.30 29.73 37.44
C SER A 123 -7.79 29.69 37.22
N ASN A 124 -7.41 29.32 36.00
CA ASN A 124 -6.34 29.84 35.15
C ASN A 124 -4.92 30.07 35.69
N LYS A 125 -3.95 29.52 34.95
CA LYS A 125 -3.08 30.18 33.95
C LYS A 125 -2.10 29.08 33.45
N GLY A 126 -1.72 28.89 32.19
CA GLY A 126 -1.84 29.65 30.96
C GLY A 126 -0.54 29.46 30.18
N THR A 127 -0.56 28.78 29.02
CA THR A 127 0.50 28.93 28.01
C THR A 127 -0.10 28.71 26.63
N LYS A 128 -0.29 29.83 25.91
CA LYS A 128 -0.72 29.90 24.51
C LYS A 128 0.49 29.62 23.62
N LEU A 129 0.41 28.63 22.74
CA LEU A 129 1.24 28.54 21.55
C LEU A 129 0.38 28.88 20.32
N ARG A 130 0.66 30.07 19.78
CA ARG A 130 0.12 30.62 18.53
C ARG A 130 0.51 29.71 17.37
N CYS A 131 -0.45 29.17 16.63
CA CYS A 131 -0.24 28.81 15.24
C CYS A 131 -0.73 29.97 14.38
N SER A 132 0.19 30.67 13.74
CA SER A 132 -0.05 31.86 12.92
C SER A 132 0.17 31.51 11.46
N HIS A 133 -0.88 31.11 10.75
CA HIS A 133 -0.98 31.21 9.29
C HIS A 133 -2.32 31.84 8.92
N ASN A 134 -2.38 33.17 9.09
CA ASN A 134 -3.41 34.00 8.50
C ASN A 134 -3.15 34.10 7.00
N VAL A 135 -3.80 33.26 6.20
CA VAL A 135 -4.03 33.58 4.79
C VAL A 135 -5.22 34.53 4.77
N THR A 136 -4.94 35.82 4.62
CA THR A 136 -5.94 36.83 4.30
C THR A 136 -6.52 36.52 2.93
N PHE A 137 -7.63 35.78 2.90
CA PHE A 137 -8.47 35.68 1.72
C PHE A 137 -9.02 37.07 1.41
N ARG A 138 -8.49 37.70 0.36
CA ARG A 138 -9.12 38.85 -0.26
C ARG A 138 -10.47 38.39 -0.82
N GLN A 139 -11.48 39.08 -0.32
CA GLN A 139 -12.88 39.11 -0.72
C GLN A 139 -13.00 39.30 -2.24
N GLY A 140 -13.63 38.35 -2.97
CA GLY A 140 -13.95 38.60 -4.38
C GLY A 140 -14.34 37.42 -5.28
N ASP A 141 -13.85 36.19 -5.06
CA ASP A 141 -14.15 35.09 -6.00
C ASP A 141 -15.19 34.14 -5.42
N ALA A 142 -16.38 34.13 -6.01
CA ALA A 142 -17.36 33.07 -5.79
C ALA A 142 -16.72 31.75 -6.23
N LEU A 143 -16.47 30.85 -5.27
CA LEU A 143 -16.10 29.46 -5.56
C LEU A 143 -17.13 28.92 -6.57
N LEU A 144 -16.68 28.65 -7.80
CA LEU A 144 -17.48 27.96 -8.82
C LEU A 144 -17.77 26.56 -8.29
N ILE A 145 -18.91 26.40 -7.63
CA ILE A 145 -19.43 25.09 -7.21
C ILE A 145 -19.91 24.40 -8.48
N HIS A 146 -19.01 23.65 -9.13
CA HIS A 146 -19.36 22.80 -10.26
C HIS A 146 -20.32 21.73 -9.76
N LYS A 147 -21.59 21.77 -10.22
CA LYS A 147 -22.52 20.66 -10.00
C LYS A 147 -22.04 19.49 -10.87
N PRO A 148 -21.66 18.34 -10.29
CA PRO A 148 -21.23 17.20 -11.09
C PRO A 148 -22.39 16.73 -11.98
N GLN A 149 -22.13 16.56 -13.28
CA GLN A 149 -23.16 16.32 -14.30
C GLN A 149 -23.51 14.83 -14.49
N SER A 150 -22.69 13.91 -13.97
CA SER A 150 -22.92 12.46 -14.09
C SER A 150 -22.61 11.72 -12.78
N ALA A 151 -23.21 10.54 -12.63
CA ALA A 151 -22.97 9.67 -11.47
C ALA A 151 -21.51 9.19 -11.42
N GLU A 152 -20.86 8.98 -12.56
CA GLU A 152 -19.43 8.62 -12.64
C GLU A 152 -18.56 9.79 -12.15
N THR A 153 -18.88 11.02 -12.54
CA THR A 153 -18.15 12.22 -12.12
C THR A 153 -18.19 12.39 -10.60
N ILE A 154 -19.36 12.16 -9.99
CA ILE A 154 -19.52 12.18 -8.52
C ILE A 154 -18.64 11.11 -7.88
N LEU A 155 -18.63 9.89 -8.44
CA LEU A 155 -17.85 8.79 -7.90
C LEU A 155 -16.35 9.07 -7.99
N ILE A 156 -15.87 9.61 -9.12
CA ILE A 156 -14.46 9.99 -9.32
C ILE A 156 -14.03 11.03 -8.29
N ILE A 157 -14.82 12.10 -8.10
CA ILE A 157 -14.51 13.16 -7.13
C ILE A 157 -14.37 12.57 -5.73
N ARG A 158 -15.35 11.75 -5.31
CA ARG A 158 -15.35 11.15 -3.97
C ARG A 158 -14.25 10.13 -3.77
N ALA A 159 -13.93 9.35 -4.80
CA ALA A 159 -12.79 8.46 -4.78
C ALA A 159 -11.51 9.27 -4.58
N LEU A 160 -11.25 10.30 -5.40
CA LEU A 160 -10.08 11.17 -5.28
C LEU A 160 -9.98 11.85 -3.91
N ASP A 161 -11.08 12.40 -3.39
CA ASP A 161 -11.13 13.01 -2.05
C ASP A 161 -10.75 11.98 -0.98
N THR A 162 -11.26 10.75 -1.09
CA THR A 162 -10.95 9.64 -0.17
C THR A 162 -9.48 9.25 -0.28
N LEU A 163 -8.94 9.09 -1.49
CA LEU A 163 -7.54 8.73 -1.70
C LEU A 163 -6.60 9.77 -1.10
N HIS A 164 -6.91 11.06 -1.27
CA HIS A 164 -6.12 12.16 -0.71
C HIS A 164 -6.19 12.19 0.82
N GLN A 165 -7.36 11.95 1.40
CA GLN A 165 -7.54 11.91 2.86
C GLN A 165 -6.82 10.72 3.50
N GLU A 166 -6.86 9.56 2.85
CA GLU A 166 -6.13 8.36 3.28
C GLU A 166 -4.65 8.38 2.86
N LYS A 167 -4.22 9.42 2.11
CA LYS A 167 -2.84 9.66 1.65
C LYS A 167 -2.26 8.56 0.74
N VAL A 168 -3.12 7.83 0.04
CA VAL A 168 -2.79 6.69 -0.83
C VAL A 168 -2.73 7.05 -2.31
N GLU A 169 -2.78 8.34 -2.66
CA GLU A 169 -2.83 8.81 -4.06
C GLU A 169 -1.56 8.51 -4.88
N LYS A 170 -0.45 8.16 -4.22
CA LYS A 170 0.82 7.79 -4.88
C LYS A 170 0.94 6.30 -5.17
N GLU A 171 0.07 5.50 -4.57
CA GLU A 171 0.02 4.05 -4.70
C GLU A 171 -0.80 3.65 -5.94
N TRP A 172 -1.10 2.35 -6.10
CA TRP A 172 -1.89 1.84 -7.23
C TRP A 172 -3.29 2.48 -7.36
N PHE A 173 -3.82 3.07 -6.28
CA PHE A 173 -5.10 3.77 -6.30
C PHE A 173 -5.12 4.96 -7.28
N ARG A 174 -3.96 5.51 -7.65
CA ARG A 174 -3.82 6.57 -8.66
C ARG A 174 -4.42 6.21 -10.02
N HIS A 175 -4.51 4.92 -10.31
CA HIS A 175 -5.09 4.42 -11.56
C HIS A 175 -6.62 4.45 -11.55
N LEU A 176 -7.26 4.39 -10.38
CA LEU A 176 -8.72 4.22 -10.26
C LEU A 176 -9.56 5.22 -11.08
N PRO A 177 -9.25 6.53 -11.14
CA PRO A 177 -10.04 7.48 -11.93
C PRO A 177 -10.14 7.12 -13.41
N ALA A 178 -9.12 6.44 -13.97
CA ALA A 178 -9.10 6.02 -15.36
C ALA A 178 -9.97 4.77 -15.61
N TYR A 179 -10.38 4.05 -14.56
CA TYR A 179 -11.13 2.80 -14.65
C TYR A 179 -12.58 2.90 -14.15
N VAL A 180 -12.98 4.04 -13.57
CA VAL A 180 -14.38 4.27 -13.19
C VAL A 180 -15.29 4.16 -14.41
N GLY A 181 -16.38 3.42 -14.28
CA GLY A 181 -17.34 3.17 -15.35
C GLY A 181 -16.97 2.01 -16.28
N HIS A 182 -15.79 1.39 -16.13
CA HIS A 182 -15.43 0.22 -16.93
C HIS A 182 -16.32 -0.97 -16.61
N THR A 183 -16.49 -1.28 -15.31
CA THR A 183 -17.39 -2.36 -14.88
C THR A 183 -18.11 -2.05 -13.57
N GLN A 184 -19.35 -2.52 -13.48
CA GLN A 184 -20.20 -2.35 -12.29
C GLN A 184 -19.55 -2.89 -11.01
N ALA A 185 -18.81 -4.00 -11.10
CA ALA A 185 -18.10 -4.61 -9.97
C ALA A 185 -17.05 -3.66 -9.39
N LEU A 186 -16.27 -2.98 -10.25
CA LEU A 186 -15.26 -2.03 -9.82
C LEU A 186 -15.90 -0.79 -9.20
N ASP A 187 -16.92 -0.22 -9.85
CA ASP A 187 -17.61 0.97 -9.35
C ASP A 187 -18.25 0.72 -7.98
N LEU A 188 -18.89 -0.44 -7.78
CA LEU A 188 -19.45 -0.81 -6.48
C LEU A 188 -18.37 -1.05 -5.43
N SER A 189 -17.20 -1.59 -5.82
CA SER A 189 -16.07 -1.77 -4.90
C SER A 189 -15.48 -0.43 -4.46
N ILE A 190 -15.35 0.54 -5.37
CA ILE A 190 -14.94 1.91 -5.05
C ILE A 190 -15.95 2.54 -4.08
N LYS A 191 -17.25 2.41 -4.35
CA LYS A 191 -18.31 2.92 -3.46
C LYS A 191 -18.25 2.31 -2.06
N ALA A 192 -17.99 1.01 -1.95
CA ALA A 192 -17.87 0.33 -0.66
C ALA A 192 -16.69 0.86 0.16
N VAL A 193 -15.52 1.04 -0.47
CA VAL A 193 -14.33 1.59 0.22
C VAL A 193 -14.54 3.05 0.60
N VAL A 194 -15.08 3.88 -0.29
CA VAL A 194 -15.43 5.28 0.01
C VAL A 194 -16.38 5.38 1.20
N ALA A 195 -17.40 4.52 1.27
CA ALA A 195 -18.31 4.46 2.42
C ALA A 195 -17.57 4.04 3.71
N ALA A 196 -16.73 3.01 3.66
CA ALA A 196 -15.95 2.58 4.82
C ALA A 196 -15.03 3.69 5.37
N CYS A 197 -14.33 4.41 4.49
CA CYS A 197 -13.49 5.55 4.87
C CYS A 197 -14.32 6.70 5.45
N ALA A 198 -15.42 7.06 4.80
CA ALA A 198 -16.35 8.08 5.29
C ALA A 198 -16.88 7.75 6.71
N TYR A 199 -17.26 6.49 6.94
CA TYR A 199 -17.72 6.02 8.24
C TYR A 199 -16.61 6.12 9.29
N ALA A 200 -15.41 5.65 8.95
CA ALA A 200 -14.25 5.72 9.84
C ALA A 200 -13.93 7.19 10.22
N GLN A 201 -14.14 8.14 9.32
CA GLN A 201 -13.95 9.57 9.61
C GLN A 201 -15.05 10.18 10.49
N GLY A 202 -16.10 9.42 10.81
CA GLY A 202 -17.21 9.89 11.64
C GLY A 202 -18.16 10.80 10.89
N ILE A 203 -18.30 10.61 9.57
CA ILE A 203 -19.25 11.40 8.78
C ILE A 203 -20.67 11.09 9.26
N PRO A 204 -21.47 12.11 9.63
CA PRO A 204 -22.78 11.92 10.23
C PRO A 204 -23.74 11.18 9.29
N LYS A 205 -24.67 10.43 9.87
CA LYS A 205 -25.72 9.61 9.21
C LYS A 205 -25.25 8.32 8.54
N LEU A 206 -23.95 8.04 8.44
CA LEU A 206 -23.47 6.76 7.93
C LEU A 206 -23.32 5.76 9.08
N THR A 207 -23.92 4.58 8.94
CA THR A 207 -23.78 3.50 9.93
C THR A 207 -22.83 2.40 9.42
N SER A 208 -22.37 1.55 10.33
CA SER A 208 -21.61 0.35 9.94
C SER A 208 -22.46 -0.58 9.07
N GLY A 209 -23.77 -0.68 9.33
CA GLY A 209 -24.71 -1.46 8.53
C GLY A 209 -24.78 -1.00 7.07
N ASP A 210 -24.79 0.31 6.83
CA ASP A 210 -24.76 0.88 5.47
C ASP A 210 -23.47 0.51 4.72
N CYS A 211 -22.34 0.50 5.42
CA CYS A 211 -21.06 0.10 4.85
C CYS A 211 -21.08 -1.38 4.44
N TYR A 212 -21.56 -2.28 5.31
CA TYR A 212 -21.66 -3.71 4.99
C TYR A 212 -22.68 -3.98 3.88
N GLN A 213 -23.75 -3.18 3.78
CA GLN A 213 -24.68 -3.24 2.66
C GLN A 213 -23.99 -2.88 1.33
N ALA A 214 -23.16 -1.83 1.32
CA ALA A 214 -22.36 -1.47 0.15
C ALA A 214 -21.36 -2.57 -0.23
N LEU A 215 -20.69 -3.17 0.77
CA LEU A 215 -19.81 -4.33 0.57
C LEU A 215 -20.56 -5.50 -0.05
N ALA A 216 -21.75 -5.85 0.47
CA ALA A 216 -22.54 -6.97 -0.06
C ALA A 216 -22.91 -6.77 -1.53
N LEU A 217 -23.26 -5.55 -1.94
CA LEU A 217 -23.53 -5.22 -3.34
C LEU A 217 -22.29 -5.36 -4.22
N ALA A 218 -21.14 -4.88 -3.75
CA ALA A 218 -19.87 -5.03 -4.46
C ALA A 218 -19.50 -6.51 -4.63
N LEU A 219 -19.59 -7.30 -3.57
CA LEU A 219 -19.32 -8.75 -3.61
C LEU A 219 -20.25 -9.49 -4.56
N ASN A 220 -21.54 -9.14 -4.60
CA ASN A 220 -22.48 -9.75 -5.53
C ASN A 220 -22.13 -9.42 -6.98
N ALA A 221 -21.71 -8.19 -7.28
CA ALA A 221 -21.28 -7.80 -8.62
C ALA A 221 -19.96 -8.49 -9.03
N VAL A 222 -18.99 -8.60 -8.11
CA VAL A 222 -17.75 -9.36 -8.33
C VAL A 222 -18.07 -10.83 -8.62
N LYS A 223 -18.93 -11.48 -7.82
CA LYS A 223 -19.37 -12.87 -8.03
C LYS A 223 -20.09 -13.06 -9.38
N ALA A 224 -20.98 -12.15 -9.76
CA ALA A 224 -21.66 -12.19 -11.04
C ALA A 224 -20.67 -12.10 -12.21
N LYS A 225 -19.67 -11.22 -12.10
CA LYS A 225 -18.63 -11.06 -13.10
C LYS A 225 -17.72 -12.30 -13.17
N PHE A 226 -17.35 -12.92 -12.05
CA PHE A 226 -16.62 -14.20 -12.08
C PHE A 226 -17.39 -15.30 -12.82
N ARG A 227 -18.68 -15.44 -12.55
CA ARG A 227 -19.54 -16.46 -13.19
C ARG A 227 -19.63 -16.25 -14.70
N SER A 228 -19.72 -15.00 -15.17
CA SER A 228 -19.73 -14.72 -16.61
C SER A 228 -18.38 -14.98 -17.27
N HIS A 229 -17.26 -14.70 -16.59
CA HIS A 229 -15.91 -14.93 -17.11
C HIS A 229 -15.51 -16.40 -17.18
N SER A 230 -16.14 -17.24 -16.36
CA SER A 230 -15.97 -18.71 -16.42
C SER A 230 -16.29 -19.28 -17.81
N GLN A 231 -16.97 -18.50 -18.66
CA GLN A 231 -17.36 -18.86 -20.03
C GLN A 231 -16.50 -18.19 -21.12
N SER A 232 -15.75 -17.12 -20.82
CA SER A 232 -15.02 -16.30 -21.80
C SER A 232 -13.48 -16.30 -21.66
N GLY A 233 -12.95 -16.86 -20.57
CA GLY A 233 -11.56 -17.34 -20.50
C GLY A 233 -10.49 -16.46 -19.83
N GLU A 234 -10.67 -15.15 -19.65
CA GLU A 234 -9.58 -14.29 -19.12
C GLU A 234 -10.00 -13.31 -18.02
N VAL A 235 -9.32 -13.34 -16.86
CA VAL A 235 -9.63 -12.47 -15.71
C VAL A 235 -8.99 -11.07 -15.84
N SER A 236 -9.82 -10.07 -16.12
CA SER A 236 -9.41 -8.65 -16.30
C SER A 236 -8.72 -7.99 -15.09
N ASP A 237 -7.97 -6.91 -15.34
CA ASP A 237 -7.40 -6.03 -14.29
C ASP A 237 -8.46 -5.36 -13.43
N ASP A 238 -9.63 -5.02 -13.99
CA ASP A 238 -10.75 -4.48 -13.22
C ASP A 238 -11.21 -5.43 -12.10
N MET A 239 -11.17 -6.74 -12.35
CA MET A 239 -11.51 -7.75 -11.33
C MET A 239 -10.48 -7.78 -10.22
N LEU A 240 -9.20 -7.74 -10.58
CA LEU A 240 -8.10 -7.68 -9.63
C LEU A 240 -8.18 -6.41 -8.78
N ALA A 241 -8.42 -5.25 -9.40
CA ALA A 241 -8.61 -3.97 -8.72
C ALA A 241 -9.85 -3.97 -7.81
N SER A 242 -10.96 -4.59 -8.24
CA SER A 242 -12.16 -4.73 -7.42
C SER A 242 -11.87 -5.50 -6.13
N VAL A 243 -11.25 -6.68 -6.23
CA VAL A 243 -10.89 -7.48 -5.05
C VAL A 243 -9.82 -6.79 -4.20
N GLY A 244 -8.87 -6.09 -4.81
CA GLY A 244 -7.85 -5.31 -4.10
C GLY A 244 -8.46 -4.16 -3.28
N LEU A 245 -9.49 -3.49 -3.80
CA LEU A 245 -10.25 -2.49 -3.03
C LEU A 245 -10.95 -3.14 -1.84
N LEU A 246 -11.66 -4.26 -2.07
CA LEU A 246 -12.42 -4.93 -1.01
C LEU A 246 -11.52 -5.51 0.08
N ALA A 247 -10.28 -5.90 -0.24
CA ALA A 247 -9.30 -6.31 0.76
C ALA A 247 -9.05 -5.25 1.83
N HIS A 248 -9.17 -3.97 1.50
CA HIS A 248 -8.97 -2.85 2.44
C HIS A 248 -10.21 -2.48 3.24
N PHE A 249 -11.39 -2.97 2.88
CA PHE A 249 -12.66 -2.48 3.39
C PHE A 249 -12.74 -2.53 4.92
N GLU A 250 -12.46 -3.68 5.54
CA GLU A 250 -12.53 -3.83 7.00
C GLU A 250 -11.42 -3.05 7.70
N GLY A 251 -10.20 -3.08 7.14
CA GLY A 251 -9.07 -2.31 7.66
C GLY A 251 -9.31 -0.80 7.67
N ALA A 252 -10.01 -0.28 6.66
CA ALA A 252 -10.48 1.09 6.61
C ALA A 252 -11.57 1.33 7.66
N LEU A 253 -12.62 0.51 7.67
CA LEU A 253 -13.79 0.63 8.55
C LEU A 253 -13.40 0.63 10.04
N ARG A 254 -12.52 -0.29 10.44
CA ARG A 254 -12.08 -0.51 11.83
C ARG A 254 -10.81 0.24 12.23
N LYS A 255 -10.20 0.98 11.29
CA LYS A 255 -8.97 1.77 11.46
C LYS A 255 -7.69 1.00 11.82
N HIS A 256 -7.68 -0.33 11.76
CA HIS A 256 -6.45 -1.12 11.95
C HIS A 256 -5.62 -1.25 10.65
N GLY A 257 -6.23 -1.04 9.47
CA GLY A 257 -5.53 -1.09 8.18
C GLY A 257 -5.11 -2.50 7.69
N ILE A 258 -5.16 -3.53 8.55
CA ILE A 258 -4.95 -4.94 8.16
C ILE A 258 -6.00 -5.34 7.09
N PRO A 259 -5.58 -5.90 5.94
CA PRO A 259 -6.51 -6.32 4.90
C PRO A 259 -7.24 -7.62 5.27
N MET A 260 -8.40 -7.86 4.66
CA MET A 260 -9.13 -9.12 4.84
C MET A 260 -8.41 -10.27 4.14
N ARG A 261 -8.08 -11.32 4.90
CA ARG A 261 -7.43 -12.53 4.39
C ARG A 261 -8.13 -13.13 3.16
N ALA A 262 -9.44 -13.34 3.23
CA ALA A 262 -10.19 -13.98 2.15
C ALA A 262 -10.08 -13.20 0.82
N HIS A 263 -9.93 -11.87 0.88
CA HIS A 263 -9.73 -11.05 -0.31
C HIS A 263 -8.27 -11.08 -0.80
N VAL A 264 -7.29 -11.15 0.09
CA VAL A 264 -5.88 -11.35 -0.29
C VAL A 264 -5.67 -12.72 -0.95
N GLU A 265 -6.25 -13.79 -0.39
CA GLU A 265 -6.27 -15.11 -1.04
C GLU A 265 -7.00 -15.06 -2.38
N GLY A 266 -8.10 -14.31 -2.47
CA GLY A 266 -8.83 -14.05 -3.72
C GLY A 266 -7.98 -13.35 -4.78
N LEU A 267 -7.09 -12.42 -4.39
CA LEU A 267 -6.13 -11.80 -5.31
C LEU A 267 -5.17 -12.85 -5.88
N GLY A 268 -4.61 -13.72 -5.04
CA GLY A 268 -3.72 -14.79 -5.50
C GLY A 268 -4.43 -15.75 -6.45
N ALA A 269 -5.67 -16.13 -6.14
CA ALA A 269 -6.48 -16.97 -7.01
C ALA A 269 -6.78 -16.30 -8.37
N ILE A 270 -7.07 -14.99 -8.39
CA ILE A 270 -7.24 -14.23 -9.63
C ILE A 270 -5.97 -14.24 -10.47
N LEU A 271 -4.82 -13.95 -9.86
CA LEU A 271 -3.57 -13.88 -10.57
C LEU A 271 -3.14 -15.26 -11.10
N ALA A 272 -3.35 -16.32 -10.33
CA ALA A 272 -3.08 -17.70 -10.74
C ALA A 272 -4.04 -18.21 -11.85
N ALA A 273 -5.25 -17.64 -11.93
CA ALA A 273 -6.21 -17.98 -13.00
C ALA A 273 -5.93 -17.25 -14.32
N ARG A 274 -4.99 -16.29 -14.36
CA ARG A 274 -4.59 -15.63 -15.62
C ARG A 274 -3.76 -16.57 -16.46
N SER A 275 -3.88 -16.45 -17.79
CA SER A 275 -3.01 -17.18 -18.70
C SER A 275 -1.56 -16.72 -18.53
N ASP A 276 -0.59 -17.62 -18.69
CA ASP A 276 0.85 -17.28 -18.65
C ASP A 276 1.25 -16.26 -19.72
N THR A 277 0.43 -16.16 -20.78
CA THR A 277 0.58 -15.18 -21.87
C THR A 277 -0.03 -13.82 -21.55
N TYR A 278 -0.80 -13.69 -20.47
CA TYR A 278 -1.43 -12.43 -20.09
C TYR A 278 -0.34 -11.43 -19.68
N PRO A 279 -0.28 -10.23 -20.29
CA PRO A 279 0.75 -9.27 -19.98
C PRO A 279 0.61 -8.74 -18.54
N VAL A 280 1.73 -8.70 -17.81
CA VAL A 280 1.77 -8.07 -16.48
C VAL A 280 1.61 -6.56 -16.63
N SER A 281 0.39 -6.07 -16.42
CA SER A 281 0.10 -4.65 -16.49
C SER A 281 0.71 -3.89 -15.29
N PRO A 282 0.95 -2.58 -15.43
CA PRO A 282 1.40 -1.75 -14.31
C PRO A 282 0.45 -1.81 -13.11
N LEU A 283 -0.87 -1.78 -13.35
CA LEU A 283 -1.88 -1.87 -12.30
C LEU A 283 -1.80 -3.21 -11.57
N ALA A 284 -1.69 -4.32 -12.29
CA ALA A 284 -1.60 -5.64 -11.66
C ALA A 284 -0.32 -5.79 -10.82
N ARG A 285 0.81 -5.25 -11.30
CA ARG A 285 2.07 -5.24 -10.55
C ARG A 285 1.95 -4.39 -9.29
N GLU A 286 1.42 -3.18 -9.38
CA GLU A 286 1.32 -2.30 -8.21
C GLU A 286 0.32 -2.84 -7.17
N ILE A 287 -0.76 -3.51 -7.57
CA ILE A 287 -1.67 -4.22 -6.65
C ILE A 287 -0.94 -5.39 -5.96
N PHE A 288 -0.20 -6.18 -6.73
CA PHE A 288 0.61 -7.28 -6.21
C PHE A 288 1.61 -6.78 -5.17
N ASP A 289 2.42 -5.77 -5.52
CA ASP A 289 3.45 -5.19 -4.66
C ASP A 289 2.85 -4.61 -3.37
N PHE A 290 1.67 -3.98 -3.47
CA PHE A 290 0.98 -3.42 -2.33
C PHE A 290 0.55 -4.49 -1.31
N HIS A 291 0.09 -5.65 -1.78
CA HIS A 291 -0.44 -6.72 -0.92
C HIS A 291 0.57 -7.81 -0.55
N ALA A 292 1.76 -7.84 -1.17
CA ALA A 292 2.74 -8.90 -0.97
C ALA A 292 3.16 -9.10 0.50
N CYS A 293 3.40 -8.00 1.23
CA CYS A 293 3.78 -8.04 2.64
C CYS A 293 2.67 -8.63 3.53
N ASP A 294 1.46 -8.06 3.49
CA ASP A 294 0.35 -8.54 4.32
C ASP A 294 -0.01 -10.01 4.00
N SER A 295 0.02 -10.38 2.72
CA SER A 295 -0.19 -11.75 2.26
C SER A 295 0.80 -12.73 2.87
N ALA A 296 2.08 -12.38 2.88
CA ALA A 296 3.12 -13.23 3.39
C ALA A 296 3.13 -13.31 4.92
N ILE A 297 2.82 -12.21 5.62
CA ILE A 297 2.65 -12.23 7.08
C ILE A 297 1.55 -13.23 7.46
N MET A 298 0.38 -13.16 6.80
CA MET A 298 -0.71 -14.10 7.03
C MET A 298 -0.29 -15.55 6.74
N ALA A 299 0.42 -15.78 5.64
CA ALA A 299 0.90 -17.10 5.26
C ALA A 299 1.95 -17.66 6.24
N CYS A 300 2.86 -16.82 6.76
CA CYS A 300 3.79 -17.20 7.82
C CYS A 300 3.06 -17.62 9.09
N ILE A 301 2.04 -16.86 9.50
CA ILE A 301 1.21 -17.21 10.66
C ILE A 301 0.57 -18.57 10.42
N GLN A 302 -0.11 -18.77 9.29
CA GLN A 302 -0.76 -20.05 8.97
C GLN A 302 0.22 -21.23 8.78
N GLY A 303 1.46 -20.94 8.34
CA GLY A 303 2.43 -21.96 7.95
C GLY A 303 2.12 -22.57 6.60
N THR A 304 1.56 -21.75 5.71
CA THR A 304 1.20 -22.11 4.35
C THR A 304 2.08 -21.35 3.36
N PRO A 305 2.24 -21.87 2.13
CA PRO A 305 2.74 -21.07 1.01
C PRO A 305 1.98 -19.75 0.85
N SER A 306 2.68 -18.68 0.47
CA SER A 306 2.00 -17.44 0.09
C SER A 306 1.11 -17.69 -1.13
N PRO A 307 -0.10 -17.12 -1.21
CA PRO A 307 -0.94 -17.20 -2.41
C PRO A 307 -0.29 -16.55 -3.64
N PHE A 308 0.81 -15.81 -3.45
CA PHE A 308 1.61 -15.16 -4.47
C PHE A 308 2.89 -15.91 -4.86
N GLU A 309 3.17 -17.08 -4.26
CA GLU A 309 4.42 -17.81 -4.50
C GLU A 309 4.55 -18.31 -5.94
N GLY A 310 3.43 -18.70 -6.57
CA GLY A 310 3.41 -19.19 -7.96
C GLY A 310 3.50 -18.10 -9.04
N MET A 311 3.68 -16.83 -8.66
CA MET A 311 3.62 -15.73 -9.63
C MET A 311 4.86 -15.64 -10.51
N PRO A 312 4.71 -15.34 -11.82
CA PRO A 312 5.85 -15.14 -12.72
C PRO A 312 6.79 -14.04 -12.24
N ARG A 313 8.09 -14.17 -12.58
CA ARG A 313 9.10 -13.19 -12.16
C ARG A 313 8.84 -11.74 -12.59
N GLY A 314 8.05 -11.54 -13.65
CA GLY A 314 7.63 -10.22 -14.11
C GLY A 314 6.76 -9.42 -13.13
N TYR A 315 6.25 -10.05 -12.07
CA TYR A 315 5.57 -9.38 -10.96
C TYR A 315 6.55 -8.80 -9.94
N TYR A 316 7.68 -9.46 -9.65
CA TYR A 316 8.65 -8.98 -8.66
C TYR A 316 9.53 -7.82 -9.18
N GLY A 317 9.82 -7.78 -10.49
CA GLY A 317 10.72 -6.79 -11.08
C GLY A 317 10.07 -5.94 -12.18
N LYS A 318 10.53 -4.70 -12.32
CA LYS A 318 10.30 -3.92 -13.55
C LYS A 318 11.07 -4.59 -14.70
N GLN A 319 10.43 -4.76 -15.86
CA GLN A 319 11.17 -5.06 -17.10
C GLN A 319 12.23 -3.97 -17.28
N ARG A 320 13.49 -4.37 -17.52
CA ARG A 320 14.59 -3.44 -17.83
C ARG A 320 14.25 -2.65 -19.08
N ILE A 321 13.59 -1.52 -18.93
CA ILE A 321 13.48 -0.50 -19.97
C ILE A 321 14.76 0.33 -19.85
N ALA A 322 15.57 0.30 -20.90
CA ALA A 322 16.99 0.64 -20.94
C ALA A 322 17.39 2.11 -20.69
N TYR A 323 16.59 2.90 -19.97
CA TYR A 323 16.77 4.37 -19.90
C TYR A 323 16.93 4.97 -18.50
N ASP A 324 17.02 4.17 -17.42
CA ASP A 324 17.26 4.72 -16.08
C ASP A 324 18.21 3.83 -15.27
N GLU A 325 19.53 4.04 -15.44
CA GLU A 325 20.59 3.32 -14.72
C GLU A 325 20.54 3.55 -13.19
N ASN A 326 19.84 4.59 -12.72
CA ASN A 326 19.68 4.85 -11.29
C ASN A 326 18.50 4.09 -10.66
N ASP A 327 17.53 3.60 -11.45
CA ASP A 327 16.39 2.82 -10.93
C ASP A 327 16.68 1.30 -10.89
N THR A 328 17.83 0.85 -11.41
CA THR A 328 18.14 -0.58 -11.52
C THR A 328 18.45 -1.22 -10.19
N ASP A 329 19.25 -0.58 -9.33
CA ASP A 329 19.64 -1.16 -8.04
C ASP A 329 18.45 -1.22 -7.08
N ARG A 330 17.67 -0.13 -6.98
CA ARG A 330 16.42 -0.12 -6.21
C ARG A 330 15.45 -1.20 -6.68
N SER A 331 15.20 -1.27 -7.99
CA SER A 331 14.27 -2.26 -8.55
C SER A 331 14.76 -3.69 -8.32
N GLN A 332 16.08 -3.93 -8.39
CA GLN A 332 16.68 -5.23 -8.10
C GLN A 332 16.53 -5.61 -6.63
N ILE A 333 16.88 -4.72 -5.70
CA ILE A 333 16.77 -4.95 -4.26
C ILE A 333 15.31 -5.15 -3.86
N LYS A 334 14.39 -4.36 -4.41
CA LYS A 334 12.96 -4.53 -4.19
C LYS A 334 12.46 -5.88 -4.73
N ALA A 335 12.90 -6.29 -5.92
CA ALA A 335 12.52 -7.58 -6.50
C ALA A 335 12.99 -8.76 -5.65
N ILE A 336 14.25 -8.73 -5.19
CA ILE A 336 14.79 -9.74 -4.27
C ILE A 336 13.99 -9.75 -2.96
N GLY A 337 13.77 -8.58 -2.37
CA GLY A 337 13.00 -8.42 -1.14
C GLY A 337 11.59 -9.00 -1.27
N SER A 338 10.87 -8.69 -2.36
CA SER A 338 9.54 -9.22 -2.64
C SER A 338 9.54 -10.73 -2.91
N GLU A 339 10.52 -11.26 -3.65
CA GLU A 339 10.65 -12.71 -3.92
C GLU A 339 10.92 -13.49 -2.62
N LEU A 340 11.79 -12.98 -1.75
CA LEU A 340 12.01 -13.53 -0.41
C LEU A 340 10.71 -13.48 0.40
N PHE A 341 10.04 -12.34 0.44
CA PHE A 341 8.81 -12.13 1.22
C PHE A 341 7.74 -13.18 0.88
N VAL A 342 7.51 -13.46 -0.41
CA VAL A 342 6.45 -14.41 -0.80
C VAL A 342 6.86 -15.87 -0.64
N ARG A 343 8.16 -16.21 -0.62
CA ARG A 343 8.64 -17.61 -0.56
C ARG A 343 9.01 -18.08 0.84
N ILE A 344 9.41 -17.17 1.74
CA ILE A 344 9.71 -17.49 3.15
C ILE A 344 8.55 -18.21 3.87
N PRO A 345 7.25 -17.85 3.68
CA PRO A 345 6.14 -18.52 4.36
C PRO A 345 6.13 -20.05 4.20
N ARG A 346 6.50 -20.55 3.02
CA ARG A 346 6.62 -22.01 2.80
C ARG A 346 7.75 -22.61 3.66
N LEU A 347 8.89 -21.93 3.76
CA LEU A 347 9.99 -22.37 4.63
C LEU A 347 9.55 -22.39 6.10
N VAL A 348 8.82 -21.37 6.55
CA VAL A 348 8.24 -21.32 7.90
C VAL A 348 7.33 -22.53 8.15
N GLY A 349 6.47 -22.88 7.20
CA GLY A 349 5.60 -24.06 7.28
C GLY A 349 6.36 -25.38 7.33
N LEU A 350 7.45 -25.52 6.57
CA LEU A 350 8.32 -26.70 6.60
C LEU A 350 9.03 -26.82 7.95
N VAL A 351 9.66 -25.75 8.44
CA VAL A 351 10.33 -25.69 9.76
C VAL A 351 9.35 -26.01 10.88
N ARG A 352 8.13 -25.46 10.83
CA ARG A 352 7.07 -25.78 11.78
C ARG A 352 6.70 -27.25 11.77
N SER A 353 6.55 -27.83 10.57
CA SER A 353 6.22 -29.25 10.44
C SER A 353 7.32 -30.14 11.02
N LEU A 354 8.59 -29.76 10.82
CA LEU A 354 9.74 -30.44 11.44
C LEU A 354 9.72 -30.34 12.97
N ARG A 355 9.40 -29.16 13.53
CA ARG A 355 9.34 -28.95 14.99
C ARG A 355 8.20 -29.70 15.68
N LEU A 356 7.07 -29.88 14.99
CA LEU A 356 5.88 -30.53 15.56
C LEU A 356 5.91 -32.05 15.46
N GLN A 357 6.74 -32.62 14.58
CA GLN A 357 6.84 -34.06 14.39
C GLN A 357 8.02 -34.63 15.19
N PRO A 358 7.80 -35.64 16.06
CA PRO A 358 8.90 -36.25 16.81
C PRO A 358 9.86 -37.06 15.91
N PHE A 359 9.35 -37.59 14.79
CA PHE A 359 10.12 -38.34 13.79
C PHE A 359 9.77 -37.82 12.39
N PRO A 360 10.30 -36.66 11.98
CA PRO A 360 9.97 -36.08 10.69
C PRO A 360 10.51 -36.94 9.55
N PRO A 361 9.77 -37.09 8.43
CA PRO A 361 10.27 -37.76 7.24
C PRO A 361 11.55 -37.08 6.73
N THR A 362 12.56 -37.86 6.33
CA THR A 362 13.82 -37.32 5.76
C THR A 362 13.56 -36.38 4.58
N GLN A 363 12.53 -36.64 3.76
CA GLN A 363 12.16 -35.79 2.65
C GLN A 363 11.76 -34.37 3.09
N LEU A 364 10.99 -34.24 4.17
CA LEU A 364 10.55 -32.94 4.69
C LEU A 364 11.76 -32.07 5.07
N PHE A 365 12.79 -32.70 5.62
CA PHE A 365 14.03 -32.05 5.99
C PHE A 365 14.85 -31.62 4.77
N LEU A 366 14.97 -32.50 3.76
CA LEU A 366 15.63 -32.19 2.50
C LEU A 366 14.94 -31.03 1.77
N ASP A 367 13.61 -31.04 1.72
CA ASP A 367 12.82 -29.96 1.11
C ASP A 367 13.05 -28.62 1.82
N ALA A 368 13.12 -28.61 3.16
CA ALA A 368 13.40 -27.41 3.94
C ALA A 368 14.82 -26.88 3.71
N LEU A 369 15.82 -27.77 3.67
CA LEU A 369 17.21 -27.39 3.41
C LEU A 369 17.42 -26.89 1.97
N GLU A 370 16.80 -27.54 0.99
CA GLU A 370 16.87 -27.12 -0.41
C GLU A 370 16.25 -25.73 -0.58
N LEU A 371 15.08 -25.50 0.01
CA LEU A 371 14.43 -24.20 -0.02
C LEU A 371 15.25 -23.13 0.72
N SER A 372 15.79 -23.42 1.91
CA SER A 372 16.67 -22.49 2.63
C SER A 372 17.87 -22.07 1.77
N LYS A 373 18.59 -23.04 1.18
CA LYS A 373 19.72 -22.76 0.29
C LYS A 373 19.33 -21.93 -0.91
N PHE A 374 18.21 -22.25 -1.56
CA PHE A 374 17.70 -21.47 -2.68
C PHE A 374 17.44 -20.01 -2.29
N LEU A 375 16.77 -19.77 -1.15
CA LEU A 375 16.47 -18.43 -0.68
C LEU A 375 17.72 -17.68 -0.23
N LEU A 376 18.70 -18.36 0.37
CA LEU A 376 19.96 -17.73 0.80
C LEU A 376 20.78 -17.20 -0.38
N MET A 377 20.64 -17.81 -1.57
CA MET A 377 21.24 -17.32 -2.82
C MET A 377 20.56 -16.06 -3.38
N LEU A 378 19.36 -15.71 -2.93
CA LEU A 378 18.66 -14.49 -3.33
C LEU A 378 19.22 -13.29 -2.54
N HIS A 379 20.35 -12.76 -2.98
CA HIS A 379 20.94 -11.54 -2.41
C HIS A 379 21.76 -10.78 -3.46
N ASP A 380 21.90 -9.47 -3.28
CA ASP A 380 22.80 -8.64 -4.09
C ASP A 380 23.43 -7.57 -3.21
N ALA A 381 24.53 -7.93 -2.54
CA ALA A 381 25.24 -7.04 -1.62
C ALA A 381 25.79 -5.79 -2.33
N ARG A 382 26.10 -5.87 -3.63
CA ARG A 382 26.65 -4.75 -4.38
C ARG A 382 25.57 -3.73 -4.72
N ALA A 383 24.38 -4.19 -5.14
CA ALA A 383 23.24 -3.31 -5.37
C ALA A 383 22.78 -2.66 -4.05
N GLU A 384 22.81 -3.42 -2.94
CA GLU A 384 22.52 -2.88 -1.62
C GLU A 384 23.51 -1.77 -1.21
N GLU A 385 24.81 -2.02 -1.36
CA GLU A 385 25.86 -1.05 -1.03
C GLU A 385 25.72 0.24 -1.85
N ARG A 386 25.49 0.13 -3.16
CA ARG A 386 25.27 1.30 -4.03
C ARG A 386 24.01 2.08 -3.66
N LEU A 387 22.93 1.38 -3.28
CA LEU A 387 21.71 2.04 -2.83
C LEU A 387 21.93 2.76 -1.48
N LEU A 388 22.70 2.15 -0.58
CA LEU A 388 23.07 2.73 0.72
C LEU A 388 23.95 3.99 0.60
N GLN A 389 24.75 4.14 -0.47
CA GLN A 389 25.53 5.37 -0.72
C GLN A 389 24.63 6.62 -0.86
N ASN A 390 23.36 6.44 -1.23
CA ASN A 390 22.39 7.53 -1.34
C ASN A 390 21.66 7.81 -0.01
N VAL A 391 21.82 6.96 1.00
CA VAL A 391 21.18 7.09 2.32
C VAL A 391 22.10 7.88 3.25
N LYS A 392 21.56 8.92 3.89
CA LYS A 392 22.34 9.77 4.79
C LYS A 392 22.13 9.35 6.22
N VAL A 393 23.21 9.20 6.98
CA VAL A 393 23.15 9.03 8.44
C VAL A 393 23.15 10.40 9.10
N ARG A 394 22.20 10.65 10.00
CA ARG A 394 22.14 11.87 10.82
C ARG A 394 21.93 11.52 12.29
N PRO A 395 22.30 12.41 13.22
CA PRO A 395 21.82 12.30 14.60
C PRO A 395 20.29 12.30 14.60
N SER A 396 19.67 11.51 15.47
CA SER A 396 18.21 11.53 15.60
C SER A 396 17.73 12.93 16.04
N GLU A 397 16.76 13.48 15.32
CA GLU A 397 16.16 14.79 15.63
C GLU A 397 15.09 14.71 16.72
N ASN A 398 14.67 13.50 17.10
CA ASN A 398 13.63 13.28 18.07
C ASN A 398 14.25 13.02 19.46
N PRO A 399 14.05 13.91 20.45
CA PRO A 399 14.55 13.71 21.81
C PRO A 399 13.90 12.51 22.52
N ASP A 400 12.75 12.03 22.01
CA ASP A 400 12.07 10.79 22.45
C ASP A 400 12.42 9.57 21.58
N ALA A 401 13.25 9.72 20.52
CA ALA A 401 13.75 8.59 19.75
C ALA A 401 14.91 7.94 20.51
N THR A 402 14.51 7.19 21.53
CA THR A 402 15.35 6.38 22.42
C THR A 402 15.99 5.18 21.73
N LEU A 403 16.10 5.16 20.39
CA LEU A 403 16.79 4.06 19.72
C LEU A 403 18.27 4.12 20.07
N PRO A 404 18.87 2.99 20.48
CA PRO A 404 20.13 2.96 21.23
C PRO A 404 21.34 3.53 20.47
N LEU A 405 21.20 3.76 19.17
CA LEU A 405 22.26 4.25 18.29
C LEU A 405 22.35 5.79 18.24
N GLY A 406 21.31 6.53 18.64
CA GLY A 406 21.26 8.00 18.53
C GLY A 406 21.43 8.54 17.09
N GLN A 407 21.31 7.65 16.10
CA GLN A 407 21.50 7.91 14.68
C GLN A 407 20.28 7.40 13.90
N SER A 408 20.00 8.07 12.78
CA SER A 408 18.85 7.82 11.92
C SER A 408 19.25 7.82 10.45
N LEU A 409 18.64 6.93 9.68
CA LEU A 409 18.78 6.84 8.23
C LEU A 409 17.75 7.75 7.54
N HIS A 410 18.25 8.68 6.73
CA HIS A 410 17.44 9.51 5.86
C HIS A 410 17.53 9.03 4.43
N PHE A 411 16.41 8.54 3.92
CA PHE A 411 16.27 8.04 2.56
C PHE A 411 15.92 9.18 1.60
N ALA A 412 16.38 9.08 0.36
CA ALA A 412 16.08 10.06 -0.68
C ALA A 412 14.61 9.98 -1.15
N SER A 413 14.01 8.79 -1.06
CA SER A 413 12.63 8.53 -1.44
C SER A 413 12.00 7.43 -0.56
N VAL A 414 10.67 7.35 -0.57
CA VAL A 414 9.92 6.29 0.13
C VAL A 414 10.19 4.93 -0.53
N GLU A 415 10.40 4.93 -1.83
CA GLU A 415 10.68 3.75 -2.63
C GLU A 415 12.05 3.14 -2.30
N ASP A 416 13.06 3.96 -1.97
CA ASP A 416 14.37 3.46 -1.50
C ASP A 416 14.24 2.79 -0.12
N PHE A 417 13.50 3.44 0.79
CA PHE A 417 13.17 2.86 2.09
C PHE A 417 12.42 1.53 1.93
N GLU A 418 11.37 1.48 1.11
CA GLU A 418 10.61 0.25 0.92
C GLU A 418 11.45 -0.89 0.33
N ALA A 419 12.31 -0.60 -0.64
CA ALA A 419 13.20 -1.60 -1.23
C ALA A 419 14.14 -2.20 -0.16
N LEU A 420 14.82 -1.34 0.58
CA LEU A 420 15.76 -1.75 1.63
C LEU A 420 15.06 -2.42 2.81
N ALA A 421 13.94 -1.89 3.27
CA ALA A 421 13.17 -2.45 4.38
C ALA A 421 12.65 -3.85 4.03
N TYR A 422 12.12 -4.07 2.81
CA TYR A 422 11.73 -5.40 2.34
C TYR A 422 12.93 -6.35 2.33
N TYR A 423 14.07 -5.91 1.78
CA TYR A 423 15.26 -6.75 1.70
C TYR A 423 15.81 -7.11 3.09
N TRP A 424 16.04 -6.13 3.97
CA TRP A 424 16.68 -6.34 5.26
C TRP A 424 15.88 -7.24 6.19
N GLN A 425 14.57 -6.99 6.34
CA GLN A 425 13.76 -7.77 7.28
C GLN A 425 13.63 -9.23 6.84
N ASN A 426 13.52 -9.49 5.53
CA ASN A 426 13.40 -10.86 5.01
C ASN A 426 14.74 -11.58 5.03
N ARG A 427 15.84 -10.87 4.76
CA ARG A 427 17.18 -11.43 4.91
C ARG A 427 17.43 -11.82 6.37
N LEU A 428 17.06 -10.96 7.31
CA LEU A 428 17.18 -11.22 8.73
C LEU A 428 16.32 -12.40 9.18
N LEU A 429 15.07 -12.46 8.74
CA LEU A 429 14.16 -13.58 9.02
C LEU A 429 14.69 -14.91 8.45
N LEU A 430 15.22 -14.89 7.23
CA LEU A 430 15.80 -16.07 6.59
C LEU A 430 17.03 -16.58 7.35
N LEU A 431 17.92 -15.69 7.82
CA LEU A 431 19.08 -16.08 8.62
C LEU A 431 18.64 -16.77 9.92
N ARG A 432 17.59 -16.28 10.58
CA ARG A 432 17.02 -16.93 11.77
C ARG A 432 16.47 -18.33 11.44
N LEU A 433 15.70 -18.46 10.35
CA LEU A 433 15.15 -19.75 9.91
C LEU A 433 16.24 -20.76 9.56
N ASP A 434 17.30 -20.33 8.86
CA ASP A 434 18.44 -21.19 8.54
C ASP A 434 19.16 -21.65 9.80
N GLN A 435 19.39 -20.75 10.77
CA GLN A 435 19.96 -21.12 12.06
C GLN A 435 19.13 -22.21 12.75
N ARG A 436 17.80 -22.07 12.81
CA ARG A 436 16.91 -23.09 13.40
C ARG A 436 16.99 -24.43 12.66
N LEU A 437 17.10 -24.41 11.33
CA LEU A 437 17.29 -25.63 10.54
C LEU A 437 18.62 -26.32 10.87
N GLN A 438 19.72 -25.56 10.96
CA GLN A 438 21.03 -26.12 11.32
C GLN A 438 21.06 -26.68 12.75
N GLU A 439 20.40 -26.02 13.70
CA GLU A 439 20.25 -26.52 15.08
C GLU A 439 19.53 -27.88 15.10
N MET A 440 18.49 -28.05 14.28
CA MET A 440 17.80 -29.33 14.11
C MET A 440 18.64 -30.41 13.40
N CYS A 441 19.51 -30.03 12.43
CA CYS A 441 20.49 -30.96 11.86
C CYS A 441 21.39 -31.55 12.95
N ASN A 442 21.97 -30.65 13.75
CA ASN A 442 23.01 -31.01 14.72
C ASN A 442 22.47 -31.81 15.90
N SER A 443 21.22 -31.59 16.31
CA SER A 443 20.59 -32.36 17.38
C SER A 443 20.25 -33.78 16.95
N SER A 444 19.91 -34.01 15.68
CA SER A 444 19.57 -35.33 15.17
C SER A 444 20.79 -36.26 15.03
N ASP A 445 21.98 -35.72 14.76
CA ASP A 445 23.23 -36.50 14.64
C ASP A 445 23.74 -37.04 15.99
N VAL A 446 23.38 -36.41 17.12
CA VAL A 446 23.84 -36.84 18.47
C VAL A 446 23.06 -38.05 18.99
N GLN A 447 21.89 -38.37 18.40
CA GLN A 447 21.01 -39.43 18.89
C GLN A 447 21.11 -40.75 18.08
N GLY A 448 21.98 -40.78 17.06
CA GLY A 448 22.10 -41.87 16.07
C GLY A 448 23.27 -42.85 16.25
N ASP A 449 23.90 -42.95 17.42
CA ASP A 449 25.12 -43.75 17.61
C ASP A 449 24.90 -45.28 17.74
N TYR A 450 23.72 -45.80 17.39
CA TYR A 450 23.41 -47.25 17.40
C TYR A 450 22.86 -47.81 16.08
N ALA A 451 22.85 -47.05 14.98
CA ALA A 451 22.50 -47.59 13.67
C ALA A 451 23.46 -47.06 12.60
N ALA A 452 24.61 -47.72 12.51
CA ALA A 452 25.51 -47.59 11.38
C ALA A 452 24.75 -47.89 10.07
N GLU A 453 25.09 -47.10 9.04
CA GLU A 453 24.73 -47.26 7.62
C GLU A 453 23.32 -46.80 7.21
N ARG A 454 23.13 -45.46 7.02
CA ARG A 454 22.51 -44.86 5.80
C ARG A 454 22.27 -43.34 5.78
N CYS A 455 22.76 -42.54 6.73
CA CYS A 455 22.79 -41.09 6.55
C CYS A 455 24.20 -40.63 6.19
N VAL A 456 24.36 -40.05 4.99
CA VAL A 456 25.58 -39.32 4.62
C VAL A 456 25.76 -38.20 5.66
N PRO A 457 26.89 -38.13 6.38
CA PRO A 457 27.11 -37.09 7.36
C PRO A 457 27.35 -35.78 6.61
N LEU A 458 26.27 -35.02 6.37
CA LEU A 458 26.35 -33.64 5.92
C LEU A 458 26.84 -32.78 7.09
N ARG A 459 28.13 -32.86 7.41
CA ARG A 459 28.78 -31.93 8.34
C ARG A 459 28.76 -30.52 7.74
N PHE A 460 27.66 -29.81 7.94
CA PHE A 460 27.62 -28.37 7.74
C PHE A 460 28.42 -27.72 8.87
N ARG A 461 29.68 -27.39 8.56
CA ARG A 461 30.54 -26.65 9.48
C ARG A 461 29.95 -25.24 9.63
N SER A 462 29.29 -24.99 10.76
CA SER A 462 28.73 -23.69 11.14
C SER A 462 29.86 -22.67 11.30
N SER A 463 30.15 -21.93 10.23
CA SER A 463 30.97 -20.72 10.30
C SER A 463 30.08 -19.58 10.81
N PHE A 464 29.94 -19.46 12.12
CA PHE A 464 29.09 -18.43 12.75
C PHE A 464 29.56 -16.97 12.49
N GLY A 465 30.86 -16.74 12.25
CA GLY A 465 31.43 -15.38 12.17
C GLY A 465 30.82 -14.45 11.11
N PRO A 466 30.75 -14.84 9.82
CA PRO A 466 30.22 -13.98 8.76
C PRO A 466 28.71 -13.68 8.89
N GLN A 467 27.93 -14.64 9.41
CA GLN A 467 26.48 -14.49 9.57
C GLN A 467 26.13 -13.55 10.73
N THR A 468 26.86 -13.60 11.85
CA THR A 468 26.64 -12.69 12.99
C THR A 468 26.88 -11.22 12.61
N ASN A 469 27.91 -10.94 11.80
CA ASN A 469 28.18 -9.58 11.30
C ASN A 469 27.06 -9.07 10.38
N GLU A 470 26.53 -9.92 9.50
CA GLU A 470 25.40 -9.58 8.64
C GLU A 470 24.15 -9.27 9.49
N THR A 471 23.82 -10.14 10.46
CA THR A 471 22.70 -9.97 11.39
C THR A 471 22.77 -8.63 12.13
N PHE A 472 23.92 -8.29 12.72
CA PHE A 472 24.09 -7.04 13.45
C PHE A 472 23.89 -5.82 12.55
N ARG A 473 24.46 -5.84 11.33
CA ARG A 473 24.28 -4.77 10.34
C ARG A 473 22.82 -4.59 9.95
N LEU A 474 22.10 -5.68 9.70
CA LEU A 474 20.68 -5.65 9.33
C LEU A 474 19.81 -5.11 10.47
N VAL A 475 20.06 -5.53 11.71
CA VAL A 475 19.36 -5.01 12.90
C VAL A 475 19.57 -3.50 13.03
N ASN A 476 20.82 -3.01 12.93
CA ASN A 476 21.11 -1.58 13.01
C ASN A 476 20.40 -0.79 11.91
N ASN A 477 20.47 -1.26 10.66
CA ASN A 477 19.80 -0.60 9.53
C ASN A 477 18.29 -0.47 9.74
N ILE A 478 17.65 -1.54 10.22
CA ILE A 478 16.20 -1.54 10.52
C ILE A 478 15.90 -0.55 11.66
N LEU A 479 16.63 -0.62 12.77
CA LEU A 479 16.43 0.25 13.93
C LEU A 479 16.63 1.73 13.58
N MET A 480 17.67 2.06 12.83
CA MET A 480 17.96 3.43 12.37
C MET A 480 16.92 3.96 11.37
N SER A 481 16.03 3.14 10.84
CA SER A 481 14.97 3.58 9.92
C SER A 481 13.75 4.16 10.64
N ALA A 482 13.66 4.05 11.98
CA ALA A 482 12.43 4.35 12.71
C ALA A 482 11.96 5.80 12.57
N ASP A 483 12.85 6.79 12.67
CA ASP A 483 12.45 8.20 12.56
C ASP A 483 11.94 8.52 11.16
N PHE A 484 12.51 7.89 10.13
CA PHE A 484 12.01 8.05 8.78
C PHE A 484 10.59 7.48 8.66
N VAL A 485 10.33 6.30 9.23
CA VAL A 485 9.00 5.68 9.25
C VAL A 485 7.98 6.57 9.94
N ASP A 486 8.35 7.25 11.04
CA ASP A 486 7.45 8.19 11.74
C ASP A 486 7.01 9.37 10.87
N THR A 487 7.77 9.71 9.81
CA THR A 487 7.36 10.73 8.84
C THR A 487 6.40 10.22 7.77
N LEU A 488 6.27 8.90 7.64
CA LEU A 488 5.49 8.29 6.57
C LEU A 488 4.00 8.30 6.90
N PRO A 489 3.14 8.73 5.95
CA PRO A 489 1.73 8.87 6.21
C PRO A 489 0.92 7.56 6.14
N LEU A 490 1.47 6.52 5.52
CA LEU A 490 0.71 5.34 5.13
C LEU A 490 0.81 4.23 6.17
N ARG A 491 -0.35 3.71 6.59
CA ARG A 491 -0.42 2.57 7.53
C ARG A 491 0.26 1.30 7.02
N LYS A 492 0.44 1.15 5.71
CA LYS A 492 1.19 0.00 5.16
C LYS A 492 2.65 0.03 5.61
N HIS A 493 3.25 1.22 5.73
CA HIS A 493 4.63 1.40 6.18
C HIS A 493 4.75 1.10 7.67
N ASP A 494 3.77 1.55 8.47
CA ASP A 494 3.70 1.20 9.90
C ASP A 494 3.66 -0.31 10.10
N ARG A 495 2.81 -1.04 9.33
CA ARG A 495 2.72 -2.50 9.41
C ARG A 495 3.99 -3.22 8.96
N LEU A 496 4.58 -2.77 7.84
CA LEU A 496 5.87 -3.27 7.35
C LEU A 496 6.95 -3.13 8.44
N PHE A 497 6.98 -1.99 9.11
CA PHE A 497 7.95 -1.71 10.16
C PHE A 497 7.65 -2.52 11.44
N ALA A 498 6.38 -2.68 11.81
CA ALA A 498 5.98 -3.53 12.94
C ALA A 498 6.44 -4.98 12.77
N HIS A 499 6.29 -5.54 11.57
CA HIS A 499 6.81 -6.87 11.27
C HIS A 499 8.34 -6.91 11.43
N ALA A 500 9.05 -5.91 10.92
CA ALA A 500 10.50 -5.81 11.12
C ALA A 500 10.90 -5.74 12.60
N MET A 501 10.14 -5.05 13.46
CA MET A 501 10.37 -5.03 14.92
C MET A 501 10.20 -6.40 15.56
N VAL A 502 9.20 -7.18 15.14
CA VAL A 502 9.02 -8.57 15.62
C VAL A 502 10.18 -9.47 15.17
N VAL A 503 10.69 -9.28 13.95
CA VAL A 503 11.87 -10.02 13.47
C VAL A 503 13.12 -9.64 14.28
N VAL A 504 13.36 -8.35 14.53
CA VAL A 504 14.48 -7.86 15.35
C VAL A 504 14.38 -8.37 16.79
N TRP A 505 13.18 -8.35 17.38
CA TRP A 505 12.92 -8.95 18.69
C TRP A 505 13.36 -10.41 18.74
N GLY A 506 12.98 -11.18 17.72
CA GLY A 506 13.38 -12.57 17.65
C GLY A 506 14.90 -12.78 17.52
N VAL A 507 15.62 -11.89 16.82
CA VAL A 507 17.10 -11.93 16.81
C VAL A 507 17.67 -11.70 18.20
N VAL A 508 17.10 -10.74 18.94
CA VAL A 508 17.51 -10.43 20.31
C VAL A 508 17.34 -11.64 21.23
N LEU A 509 16.27 -12.43 21.06
CA LEU A 509 16.07 -13.69 21.77
C LEU A 509 17.06 -14.78 21.35
N ASP A 510 17.31 -14.90 20.05
CA ASP A 510 18.18 -15.95 19.49
C ASP A 510 19.67 -15.67 19.78
N MET A 511 20.06 -14.40 19.89
CA MET A 511 21.43 -13.93 20.09
C MET A 511 21.50 -12.82 21.16
N PRO A 512 21.48 -13.17 22.46
CA PRO A 512 21.50 -12.19 23.55
C PRO A 512 22.70 -11.23 23.51
N MET A 513 23.84 -11.62 22.93
CA MET A 513 25.03 -10.76 22.78
C MET A 513 24.78 -9.52 21.90
N VAL A 514 23.70 -9.52 21.10
CA VAL A 514 23.25 -8.33 20.37
C VAL A 514 22.77 -7.24 21.35
N LEU A 515 22.22 -7.61 22.50
CA LEU A 515 21.82 -6.67 23.56
C LEU A 515 23.01 -6.00 24.23
N ASP A 516 24.14 -6.71 24.41
CA ASP A 516 25.34 -6.17 25.06
C ASP A 516 25.86 -4.92 24.32
N HIS A 517 25.68 -4.86 23.00
CA HIS A 517 26.04 -3.69 22.18
C HIS A 517 25.12 -2.47 22.38
N PHE A 518 23.94 -2.68 22.98
CA PHE A 518 22.92 -1.65 23.20
C PHE A 518 22.71 -1.31 24.69
N GLN A 519 23.33 -2.06 25.61
CA GLN A 519 23.20 -1.87 27.07
C GLN A 519 24.14 -0.81 27.66
N ASP A 520 25.07 -0.24 26.88
CA ASP A 520 26.07 0.72 27.35
C ASP A 520 25.53 2.15 27.65
N ARG A 521 24.21 2.36 27.66
CA ARG A 521 23.60 3.67 27.95
C ARG A 521 22.55 3.59 29.06
N GLU A 522 22.74 4.42 30.09
CA GLU A 522 21.81 4.68 31.21
C GLU A 522 20.49 5.36 30.75
N GLU A 523 19.75 4.75 29.81
CA GLU A 523 18.43 5.26 29.39
C GLU A 523 17.29 4.44 30.02
N THR A 524 16.24 5.16 30.41
CA THR A 524 15.10 4.71 31.24
C THR A 524 14.14 3.73 30.57
N CYS A 525 14.38 3.31 29.32
CA CYS A 525 13.49 2.42 28.57
C CYS A 525 14.30 1.39 27.77
N THR A 526 14.09 0.10 28.06
CA THR A 526 14.86 -1.00 27.44
C THR A 526 14.55 -1.13 25.94
N LEU A 527 15.50 -1.61 25.13
CA LEU A 527 15.26 -1.89 23.69
C LEU A 527 13.99 -2.74 23.48
N ALA A 528 13.74 -3.69 24.38
CA ALA A 528 12.53 -4.50 24.39
C ALA A 528 11.24 -3.66 24.44
N GLU A 529 11.11 -2.77 25.43
CA GLU A 529 9.94 -1.90 25.58
C GLU A 529 9.72 -1.01 24.35
N GLN A 530 10.81 -0.56 23.71
CA GLN A 530 10.74 0.26 22.50
C GLN A 530 10.20 -0.53 21.31
N LEU A 531 10.69 -1.75 21.09
CA LEU A 531 10.18 -2.63 20.04
C LEU A 531 8.69 -2.89 20.21
N VAL A 532 8.25 -3.23 21.44
CA VAL A 532 6.84 -3.46 21.75
C VAL A 532 5.99 -2.20 21.52
N ARG A 533 6.47 -1.04 21.99
CA ARG A 533 5.79 0.26 21.76
C ARG A 533 5.59 0.54 20.28
N ARG A 534 6.61 0.30 19.44
CA ARG A 534 6.55 0.51 17.98
C ARG A 534 5.51 -0.41 17.33
N VAL A 535 5.47 -1.69 17.72
CA VAL A 535 4.46 -2.64 17.22
C VAL A 535 3.06 -2.19 17.61
N ASN A 536 2.86 -1.74 18.86
CA ASN A 536 1.56 -1.27 19.35
C ASN A 536 1.08 0.00 18.65
N VAL A 537 1.97 0.96 18.36
CA VAL A 537 1.64 2.17 17.59
C VAL A 537 1.15 1.81 16.18
N ALA A 538 1.80 0.85 15.54
CA ALA A 538 1.50 0.45 14.18
C ALA A 538 0.23 -0.40 14.05
N LEU A 539 0.08 -1.43 14.90
CA LEU A 539 -1.03 -2.38 14.82
C LEU A 539 -2.28 -1.89 15.56
N LYS A 540 -2.14 -0.94 16.50
CA LYS A 540 -3.23 -0.37 17.31
C LYS A 540 -4.12 -1.43 17.95
N ALA A 541 -3.48 -2.51 18.41
CA ALA A 541 -4.15 -3.59 19.12
C ALA A 541 -4.86 -3.04 20.37
N LYS A 542 -6.01 -3.63 20.73
CA LYS A 542 -6.73 -3.30 21.96
C LYS A 542 -7.14 -4.58 22.69
N PRO A 543 -6.64 -4.84 23.92
CA PRO A 543 -5.60 -4.08 24.64
C PRO A 543 -4.25 -4.05 23.89
N ASP A 544 -3.28 -3.27 24.35
CA ASP A 544 -1.93 -3.27 23.75
C ASP A 544 -1.28 -4.66 23.88
N LEU A 545 -0.41 -5.03 22.93
CA LEU A 545 0.39 -6.27 22.97
C LEU A 545 1.45 -6.19 24.06
N THR A 546 1.63 -7.30 24.77
CA THR A 546 2.66 -7.43 25.82
C THR A 546 3.97 -7.99 25.27
N ILE A 547 5.01 -8.06 26.10
CA ILE A 547 6.29 -8.70 25.75
C ILE A 547 6.07 -10.17 25.34
N GLU A 548 5.25 -10.89 26.10
CA GLU A 548 4.94 -12.29 25.84
C GLU A 548 4.21 -12.47 24.50
N ASP A 549 3.35 -11.52 24.12
CA ASP A 549 2.69 -11.53 22.81
C ASP A 549 3.72 -11.40 21.67
N ILE A 550 4.77 -10.59 21.86
CA ILE A 550 5.85 -10.40 20.87
C ILE A 550 6.78 -11.61 20.85
N ASP A 551 7.07 -12.26 21.99
CA ASP A 551 7.82 -13.52 22.05
C ASP A 551 7.12 -14.61 21.22
N VAL A 552 5.81 -14.76 21.42
CA VAL A 552 5.01 -15.73 20.67
C VAL A 552 4.99 -15.37 19.18
N ALA A 553 4.83 -14.09 18.84
CA ALA A 553 4.89 -13.64 17.45
C ALA A 553 6.24 -13.95 16.79
N ALA A 554 7.35 -13.66 17.48
CA ALA A 554 8.69 -13.90 16.98
C ALA A 554 9.01 -15.39 16.76
N ASP A 555 8.45 -16.28 17.58
CA ASP A 555 8.53 -17.74 17.41
C ASP A 555 7.70 -18.21 16.20
N ILE A 556 6.49 -17.70 16.00
CA ILE A 556 5.63 -18.05 14.85
C ILE A 556 6.38 -17.90 13.53
N PHE A 557 7.09 -16.78 13.34
CA PHE A 557 7.83 -16.48 12.11
C PHE A 557 9.05 -17.38 11.88
N VAL A 558 9.51 -18.14 12.89
CA VAL A 558 10.58 -19.15 12.76
C VAL A 558 10.06 -20.58 12.95
N GLY A 559 8.79 -20.80 12.60
CA GLY A 559 8.16 -22.12 12.61
C GLY A 559 7.53 -22.51 13.94
N GLY A 560 7.31 -21.57 14.84
CA GLY A 560 6.55 -21.76 16.09
C GLY A 560 5.07 -22.04 15.84
N GLN A 561 4.34 -22.46 16.88
CA GLN A 561 2.91 -22.75 16.76
C GLN A 561 2.09 -21.47 16.49
N PRO A 562 1.07 -21.49 15.60
CA PRO A 562 0.23 -20.35 15.31
C PRO A 562 -0.77 -20.09 16.44
N ARG A 563 -0.33 -19.42 17.50
CA ARG A 563 -1.17 -19.11 18.67
C ARG A 563 -0.95 -17.69 19.18
N GLY A 564 -1.85 -17.24 20.05
CA GLY A 564 -1.73 -15.96 20.73
C GLY A 564 -2.28 -14.78 19.93
N ARG A 565 -2.13 -13.58 20.49
CA ARG A 565 -2.88 -12.39 20.08
C ARG A 565 -2.49 -11.88 18.69
N PHE A 566 -1.28 -12.17 18.24
CA PHE A 566 -0.86 -11.83 16.88
C PHE A 566 -1.67 -12.59 15.82
N VAL A 567 -2.08 -13.83 16.10
CA VAL A 567 -2.93 -14.63 15.21
C VAL A 567 -4.35 -14.05 15.16
N GLU A 568 -4.90 -13.70 16.34
CA GLU A 568 -6.23 -13.08 16.47
C GLU A 568 -6.33 -11.75 15.72
N LEU A 569 -5.27 -10.93 15.75
CA LEU A 569 -5.23 -9.64 15.04
C LEU A 569 -5.37 -9.78 13.52
N TYR A 570 -4.85 -10.87 12.95
CA TYR A 570 -4.97 -11.18 11.52
C TYR A 570 -6.20 -12.03 11.19
N GLY A 571 -7.07 -12.29 12.18
CA GLY A 571 -8.32 -13.04 12.01
C GLY A 571 -8.09 -14.52 11.65
N LEU A 572 -7.07 -15.13 12.26
CA LEU A 572 -6.60 -16.49 11.99
C LEU A 572 -6.87 -17.47 13.13
#